data_AF-A0A7X3RB50-F1
#
_entry.id   AF-A0A7X3RB50-F1
#
_cell.length_a   1.000
_cell.length_b   1.000
_cell.length_c   1.000
_cell.angle_alpha   90.00
_cell.angle_beta   90.00
_cell.angle_gamma   90.00
#
_symmetry.space_group_name_H-M   'P 1'
#
loop_
_entity.id
_entity.type
_entity.pdbx_description
1 polymer ?
#
loop_
_entity_poly.entity_id
_entity_poly.type
_entity_poly.pdbx_seq_one_letter_code
_entity_poly.pdbx_strand_id
1 'polypeptide(L)' 'MTMPVLDIADCINETCPWSGDPVQADSLTEFEGHVVGFCNPGCLEKFERAISHF' A
#
# COMPACT_ATOMS: atom_id res chain seq x y z
N MET A 1 20.79 7.33 -8.28
CA MET A 1 20.10 6.23 -7.57
C MET A 1 18.65 6.66 -7.43
N THR A 2 17.82 6.40 -8.46
CA THR A 2 16.38 6.66 -8.40
C THR A 2 15.79 5.54 -7.55
N MET A 3 15.48 5.83 -6.29
CA MET A 3 14.55 5.00 -5.53
C MET A 3 13.22 5.06 -6.27
N PRO A 4 12.53 3.93 -6.52
CA PRO A 4 11.21 3.97 -7.11
C PRO A 4 10.31 4.68 -6.09
N VAL A 5 9.95 5.92 -6.39
CA VAL A 5 8.91 6.63 -5.65
C VAL A 5 7.64 5.93 -6.10
N LEU A 6 7.12 5.02 -5.26
CA LEU A 6 5.81 4.45 -5.49
C LEU A 6 4.84 5.64 -5.53
N ASP A 7 4.06 5.74 -6.60
CA ASP A 7 3.12 6.83 -6.79
C ASP A 7 1.71 6.35 -6.43
N ILE A 8 0.95 7.24 -5.78
CA ILE A 8 -0.44 6.94 -5.44
C ILE A 8 -1.30 6.72 -6.69
N ALA A 9 -0.88 7.27 -7.83
CA ALA A 9 -1.53 7.09 -9.13
C ALA A 9 -1.39 5.66 -9.69
N ASP A 10 -0.32 4.95 -9.32
CA ASP A 10 -0.10 3.55 -9.72
C ASP A 10 -0.83 2.57 -8.78
N CYS A 11 -1.43 3.07 -7.69
CA CYS A 11 -2.17 2.24 -6.76
C CYS A 11 -3.40 1.64 -7.42
N ILE A 12 -3.53 0.32 -7.34
CA ILE A 12 -4.73 -0.37 -7.81
C ILE A 12 -5.96 -0.06 -6.96
N ASN A 13 -5.75 0.51 -5.77
CA ASN A 13 -6.78 0.85 -4.83
C ASN A 13 -6.69 2.33 -4.42
N GLU A 14 -7.83 3.02 -4.50
CA GLU A 14 -7.96 4.42 -4.08
C GLU A 14 -8.28 4.54 -2.58
N THR A 15 -8.83 3.48 -1.99
CA THR A 15 -9.21 3.40 -0.58
C THR A 15 -8.57 2.21 0.11
N CYS A 16 -8.28 2.37 1.40
CA CYS A 16 -7.72 1.35 2.25
C CYS A 16 -8.72 0.19 2.43
N PRO A 17 -8.33 -1.06 2.13
CA PRO A 17 -9.23 -2.21 2.23
C PRO A 17 -9.64 -2.55 3.68
N TRP A 18 -8.94 -2.00 4.68
CA TRP A 18 -9.24 -2.23 6.10
C TRP A 18 -10.34 -1.31 6.64
N SER A 19 -10.25 -0.01 6.33
CA SER A 19 -11.12 1.03 6.93
C SER A 19 -12.04 1.72 5.93
N GLY A 20 -11.72 1.68 4.63
CA GLY A 20 -12.41 2.48 3.60
C GLY A 20 -11.92 3.93 3.48
N ASP A 21 -10.96 4.35 4.32
CA ASP A 21 -10.31 5.66 4.23
C ASP A 21 -9.47 5.79 2.95
N PRO A 22 -9.26 7.01 2.42
CA PRO A 22 -8.39 7.22 1.27
C PRO A 22 -6.96 6.78 1.55
N VAL A 23 -6.31 6.18 0.54
CA VAL A 23 -4.90 5.78 0.63
C VAL A 23 -3.98 7.00 0.69
N GLN A 24 -2.81 6.84 1.29
CA GLN A 24 -1.82 7.89 1.46
C GLN A 24 -0.52 7.52 0.74
N ALA A 25 0.11 8.50 0.09
CA ALA A 25 1.37 8.30 -0.63
C ALA A 25 2.56 7.90 0.28
N ASP A 26 2.43 8.13 1.60
CA ASP A 26 3.41 7.73 2.63
C ASP A 26 3.18 6.29 3.12
N SER A 27 2.23 5.56 2.52
CA SER A 27 1.85 4.21 2.96
C SER A 27 1.53 3.33 1.75
N LEU A 28 2.51 3.24 0.85
CA LEU A 28 2.44 2.46 -0.39
C LEU A 28 3.40 1.28 -0.32
N THR A 29 2.99 0.14 -0.88
CA THR A 29 3.85 -1.04 -1.09
C THR A 29 3.62 -1.63 -2.47
N GLU A 30 4.59 -2.36 -2.98
CA GLU A 30 4.43 -3.17 -4.19
C GLU A 30 4.09 -4.61 -3.79
N PHE A 31 2.97 -5.11 -4.28
CA PHE A 31 2.50 -6.47 -4.04
C PHE A 31 2.12 -7.14 -5.36
N GLU A 32 2.75 -8.28 -5.67
CA GLU A 32 2.52 -9.04 -6.90
C GLU A 32 2.63 -8.18 -8.19
N GLY A 33 3.57 -7.23 -8.22
CA GLY A 33 3.78 -6.31 -9.35
C GLY A 33 2.73 -5.20 -9.47
N HIS A 34 1.89 -5.02 -8.45
CA HIS A 34 0.91 -3.95 -8.36
C HIS A 34 1.20 -3.06 -7.16
N VAL A 35 1.00 -1.76 -7.30
CA VAL A 35 1.14 -0.84 -6.15
C VAL A 35 -0.15 -0.89 -5.34
N VAL A 36 -0.04 -1.08 -4.03
CA VAL A 36 -1.16 -1.10 -3.09
C VAL A 36 -0.94 0.00 -2.05
N GLY A 37 -1.92 0.89 -1.92
CA GLY A 37 -1.91 1.98 -0.96
C GLY A 37 -2.70 1.69 0.31
N PHE A 38 -2.31 2.32 1.41
CA PHE A 38 -2.98 2.21 2.70
C PHE A 38 -3.24 3.59 3.30
N CYS A 39 -4.23 3.69 4.18
CA CYS A 39 -4.55 4.97 4.83
C CYS A 39 -3.52 5.39 5.89
N ASN A 40 -2.69 4.45 6.38
CA ASN A 40 -1.62 4.71 7.33
C ASN A 40 -0.57 3.56 7.30
N PRO A 41 0.63 3.79 7.88
CA PRO A 41 1.67 2.76 7.95
C PRO A 41 1.29 1.55 8.80
N GLY A 42 0.36 1.69 9.74
CA GLY A 42 -0.11 0.56 10.56
C GLY A 42 -0.94 -0.45 9.75
N CYS A 43 -1.69 0.01 8.76
CA CYS A 43 -2.43 -0.83 7.81
C CYS A 43 -1.47 -1.51 6.82
N LEU A 44 -0.41 -0.81 6.40
CA LEU A 44 0.68 -1.36 5.60
C LEU A 44 1.32 -2.55 6.33
N GLU A 45 1.76 -2.35 7.58
CA GLU A 45 2.45 -3.40 8.35
C GLU A 45 1.53 -4.61 8.60
N LYS A 46 0.24 -4.37 8.87
CA LYS A 46 -0.75 -5.45 8.98
C LYS A 46 -0.88 -6.24 7.69
N PHE A 47 -0.89 -5.56 6.54
CA PHE A 47 -0.94 -6.19 5.23
C PHE A 47 0.32 -7.02 4.97
N GLU A 48 1.51 -6.45 5.20
CA GLU A 48 2.80 -7.15 5.05
C GLU A 48 2.88 -8.42 5.92
N ARG A 49 2.41 -8.35 7.16
CA ARG A 49 2.33 -9.54 8.02
C ARG A 49 1.32 -10.56 7.47
N ALA A 50 0.17 -10.10 6.99
CA ALA A 50 -0.85 -10.99 6.44
C ALA A 50 -0.32 -11.75 5.22
N ILE A 51 0.35 -11.07 4.28
CA ILE A 51 0.93 -11.69 3.08
C ILE A 51 2.12 -12.60 3.41
N SER A 52 2.89 -12.31 4.47
CA SER A 52 3.99 -13.17 4.91
C SER A 52 3.52 -14.54 5.46
N HIS A 53 2.23 -14.69 5.74
CA HIS A 53 1.65 -15.95 6.22
C HIS A 53 1.04 -16.81 5.11
N PHE A 54 1.02 -16.34 3.85
CA PHE A 54 0.59 -17.10 2.68
C PHE A 54 1.79 -17.58 1.87
#